data_AF-A0A803W2L9-F1
#
_entry.id   AF-A0A803W2L9-F1
#
_cell.length_a   1.000
_cell.length_b   1.000
_cell.length_c   1.000
_cell.angle_alpha   90.00
_cell.angle_beta   90.00
_cell.angle_gamma   90.00
#
_symmetry.space_group_name_H-M   'P 1'
#
loop_
_entity.id
_entity.type
_entity.pdbx_description
1 polymer ?
#
loop_
_entity_poly.entity_id
_entity_poly.type
_entity_poly.pdbx_seq_one_letter_code
_entity_poly.pdbx_strand_id
1 'polypeptide(L)'
;MNLRQVFVSVLLFGVAGLLLFMYLQAWIEKQHTESGKKLQQETINQDFTLQPLGMPRKAAWRRSAPVGLSKQQMAVSSSRHWQGRAEPFGAVAASAGSRVPEQQRTSESPLSWFRGVYLPPALHPLNKTFVKGGEWQDTDSTQEKRRAFLQDFCRKYNSRKKLQTHLVHLVSRIYVEDRHKVLYCEVPKAGCSNWKRVLMVLSGLAASANNISHDDVHYGKHLRKLDSYDLKGIYTRLNMYTKFIFVRDPMERLVSAFRDKFEHPNSYYHPVFGKAIIKKYRHNADEEALKTGSGVKFKEFIQYLLDSHRPVGMDIHWEQVSKLCYPCLINYDFIGKFETLEEDANYFLQLVGAPANLKFPKFKDRHSSDERTSTEVVRQYLKELSKEERQLTYDFYYLDYLMFNYTSPLV
;
A
#
# COMPACT_ATOMS: atom_id res chain seq x y z
N MET A 1 29.82 29.48 45.15
CA MET A 1 28.55 28.73 45.08
C MET A 1 28.50 27.79 46.28
N ASN A 2 27.47 27.86 47.13
CA ASN A 2 27.43 27.07 48.37
C ASN A 2 27.08 25.61 48.05
N LEU A 3 28.07 24.71 48.12
CA LEU A 3 27.93 23.30 47.75
C LEU A 3 26.81 22.59 48.52
N ARG A 4 26.53 23.00 49.77
CA ARG A 4 25.43 22.44 50.57
C ARG A 4 24.06 22.78 49.98
N GLN A 5 23.86 24.01 49.49
CA GLN A 5 22.60 24.40 48.85
C GLN A 5 22.42 23.68 47.52
N VAL A 6 23.49 23.54 46.73
CA VAL A 6 23.45 22.81 45.46
C VAL A 6 23.12 21.34 45.69
N PHE A 7 23.73 20.70 46.70
CA PHE A 7 23.46 19.31 47.05
C PHE A 7 22.02 19.11 47.52
N VAL A 8 21.51 19.99 48.38
CA VAL A 8 20.12 19.92 48.86
C VAL A 8 19.11 20.16 47.73
N SER A 9 19.39 21.08 46.79
CA SER A 9 18.56 21.28 45.61
C SER A 9 18.59 20.07 44.67
N VAL A 10 19.76 19.48 44.40
CA VAL A 10 19.86 18.27 43.56
C VAL A 10 19.14 17.09 44.22
N LEU A 11 19.23 16.95 45.54
CA LEU A 11 18.53 15.87 46.26
C LEU A 11 17.01 16.07 46.24
N LEU A 12 16.52 17.28 46.51
CA LEU A 12 15.09 17.57 46.55
C LEU A 12 14.45 17.53 45.15
N PHE A 13 15.05 18.20 44.16
CA PHE A 13 14.50 18.24 42.80
C PHE A 13 14.78 16.95 42.02
N GLY A 14 15.91 16.28 42.28
CA GLY A 14 16.23 14.99 41.67
C GLY A 14 15.31 13.88 42.15
N VAL A 15 15.08 13.75 43.47
CA VAL A 15 14.20 12.72 44.02
C VAL A 15 12.73 13.00 43.66
N ALA A 16 12.27 14.25 43.76
CA ALA A 16 10.92 14.61 43.35
C ALA A 16 10.69 14.40 41.84
N GLY A 17 11.68 14.72 41.01
CA GLY A 17 11.63 14.47 39.57
C GLY A 17 11.58 12.98 39.23
N LEU A 18 12.36 12.16 39.93
CA LEU A 18 12.38 10.71 39.73
C LEU A 18 11.06 10.05 40.18
N LEU A 19 10.50 10.49 41.31
CA LEU A 19 9.20 10.02 41.78
C LEU A 19 8.05 10.44 40.84
N LEU A 20 8.08 11.66 40.31
CA LEU A 20 7.11 12.12 39.31
C LEU A 20 7.21 11.32 38.02
N PHE A 21 8.43 11.03 37.55
CA PHE A 21 8.66 10.19 36.38
C PHE A 21 8.13 8.76 36.57
N MET A 22 8.44 8.13 37.71
CA MET A 22 7.91 6.80 38.05
C MET A 22 6.38 6.79 38.16
N TYR A 23 5.78 7.82 38.75
CA TYR A 23 4.34 7.97 38.84
C TYR A 23 3.68 8.11 37.46
N LEU A 24 4.25 8.95 36.59
CA LEU A 24 3.76 9.13 35.22
C LEU A 24 3.89 7.85 34.39
N GLN A 25 4.98 7.11 34.54
CA GLN A 25 5.20 5.86 33.82
C GLN A 25 4.21 4.77 34.28
N ALA A 26 3.97 4.65 35.59
CA ALA A 26 2.95 3.75 36.13
C ALA A 26 1.53 4.15 35.71
N TRP A 27 1.24 5.45 35.60
CA TRP A 27 -0.04 5.96 35.12
C TRP A 27 -0.25 5.65 33.62
N ILE A 28 0.79 5.81 32.80
CA ILE A 28 0.78 5.46 31.36
C ILE A 28 0.54 3.95 31.17
N GLU A 29 1.23 3.10 31.93
CA GLU A 29 1.03 1.64 31.88
C GLU A 29 -0.39 1.23 32.28
N LYS A 30 -0.98 1.89 33.27
CA LYS A 30 -2.36 1.65 33.69
C LYS A 30 -3.37 2.03 32.61
N GLN A 31 -3.17 3.15 31.91
CA GLN A 31 -3.99 3.57 30.77
C GLN A 31 -3.89 2.59 29.59
N HIS A 32 -2.69 2.10 29.27
CA HIS A 32 -2.51 1.09 28.22
C HIS A 32 -3.15 -0.26 28.57
N THR A 33 -3.13 -0.66 29.85
CA THR A 33 -3.74 -1.92 30.30
C THR A 33 -5.28 -1.85 30.27
N GLU A 34 -5.87 -0.71 30.66
CA GLU A 34 -7.32 -0.49 30.56
C GLU A 34 -7.79 -0.32 29.12
N SER A 35 -7.01 0.36 28.27
CA SER A 35 -7.28 0.47 26.83
C SER A 35 -7.15 -0.87 26.11
N GLY A 36 -6.19 -1.72 26.48
CA GLY A 36 -6.02 -3.06 25.94
C GLY A 36 -7.18 -3.99 26.30
N LYS A 37 -7.66 -3.93 27.54
CA LYS A 37 -8.84 -4.71 27.99
C LYS A 37 -10.14 -4.25 27.31
N LYS A 38 -10.33 -2.95 27.08
CA LYS A 38 -11.49 -2.43 26.32
C LYS A 38 -11.46 -2.82 24.85
N LEU A 39 -10.29 -2.72 24.21
CA LEU A 39 -10.12 -3.10 22.80
C LEU A 39 -10.33 -4.61 22.59
N GLN A 40 -9.91 -5.44 23.55
CA GLN A 40 -10.12 -6.88 23.52
C GLN A 40 -11.60 -7.26 23.74
N GLN A 41 -12.31 -6.57 24.64
CA GLN A 41 -13.75 -6.78 24.84
C GLN A 41 -14.60 -6.33 23.63
N GLU A 42 -14.22 -5.23 22.97
CA GLU A 42 -14.89 -4.75 21.74
C GLU A 42 -14.62 -5.69 20.55
N THR A 43 -13.42 -6.28 20.46
CA THR A 43 -13.08 -7.25 19.42
C THR A 43 -13.85 -8.57 19.61
N ILE A 44 -13.97 -9.06 20.85
CA ILE A 44 -14.73 -10.28 21.19
C ILE A 44 -16.24 -10.10 20.91
N ASN A 45 -16.79 -8.91 21.18
CA ASN A 45 -18.20 -8.63 20.91
C ASN A 45 -18.50 -8.45 19.41
N GLN A 46 -17.51 -8.07 18.59
CA GLN A 46 -17.68 -7.92 17.13
C GLN A 46 -17.62 -9.26 16.38
N ASP A 47 -16.84 -10.23 16.86
CA ASP A 47 -16.73 -11.57 16.24
C ASP A 47 -18.03 -12.39 16.34
N PHE A 48 -18.89 -12.14 17.33
CA PHE A 48 -20.17 -12.84 17.49
C PHE A 48 -21.29 -12.36 16.54
N THR A 49 -21.09 -11.28 15.78
CA THR A 49 -22.10 -10.73 14.85
C THR A 49 -21.94 -11.10 13.37
N LEU A 50 -20.97 -11.97 13.03
CA LEU A 50 -20.78 -12.43 11.65
C LEU A 50 -21.65 -13.66 11.33
N GLN A 51 -22.84 -13.43 10.75
CA GLN A 51 -23.53 -14.46 9.95
C GLN A 51 -22.93 -14.51 8.52
N PRO A 52 -22.72 -15.69 7.91
CA PRO A 52 -22.19 -15.79 6.55
C PRO A 52 -23.26 -15.44 5.51
N LEU A 53 -23.01 -14.43 4.67
CA LEU A 53 -23.79 -14.17 3.46
C LEU A 53 -23.55 -15.27 2.42
N GLY A 54 -24.62 -15.94 2.01
CA GLY A 54 -24.60 -17.09 1.11
C GLY A 54 -24.03 -16.82 -0.29
N MET A 55 -23.32 -17.80 -0.83
CA MET A 55 -22.88 -17.85 -2.23
C MET A 55 -24.06 -17.96 -3.20
N PRO A 56 -24.00 -17.34 -4.40
CA PRO A 56 -24.91 -17.69 -5.48
C PRO A 56 -24.57 -19.08 -6.04
N ARG A 57 -25.59 -19.95 -6.16
CA ARG A 57 -25.50 -21.26 -6.80
C ARG A 57 -25.07 -21.13 -8.27
N LYS A 58 -24.11 -21.96 -8.68
CA LYS A 58 -23.67 -22.17 -10.06
C LYS A 58 -24.84 -22.64 -10.93
N ALA A 59 -25.18 -21.90 -11.99
CA ALA A 59 -26.03 -22.40 -13.07
C ALA A 59 -25.18 -23.26 -14.02
N ALA A 60 -25.54 -24.54 -14.12
CA ALA A 60 -24.90 -25.51 -15.00
C ALA A 60 -25.21 -25.19 -16.47
N TRP A 61 -24.16 -25.07 -17.28
CA TRP A 61 -24.29 -25.11 -18.73
C TRP A 61 -24.48 -26.57 -19.18
N ARG A 62 -25.68 -26.91 -19.68
CA ARG A 62 -25.88 -28.09 -20.53
C ARG A 62 -25.97 -27.64 -21.99
N ARG A 63 -25.15 -28.26 -22.84
CA ARG A 63 -25.22 -28.18 -24.30
C ARG A 63 -26.40 -29.02 -24.79
N SER A 64 -27.24 -28.44 -25.64
CA SER A 64 -28.09 -29.16 -26.61
C SER A 64 -28.22 -28.32 -27.88
N ALA A 65 -27.91 -28.92 -29.02
CA ALA A 65 -27.94 -28.30 -30.34
C ALA A 65 -29.38 -27.98 -30.82
N PRO A 66 -29.58 -26.99 -31.71
CA PRO A 66 -30.87 -26.76 -32.35
C PRO A 66 -30.96 -27.46 -33.73
N VAL A 67 -32.12 -28.04 -34.03
CA VAL A 67 -32.52 -28.44 -35.38
C VAL A 67 -33.69 -27.57 -35.83
N GLY A 68 -33.47 -26.82 -36.92
CA GLY A 68 -34.39 -26.77 -38.05
C GLY A 68 -35.39 -25.60 -38.15
N LEU A 69 -35.42 -25.02 -39.37
CA LEU A 69 -36.44 -24.18 -40.04
C LEU A 69 -36.26 -22.66 -39.85
N SER A 70 -35.51 -21.96 -40.73
CA SER A 70 -35.88 -21.40 -42.06
C SER A 70 -37.01 -20.37 -41.98
N LYS A 71 -37.04 -19.20 -42.61
CA LYS A 71 -36.22 -18.45 -43.58
C LYS A 71 -36.88 -17.06 -43.58
N GLN A 72 -36.15 -15.94 -43.56
CA GLN A 72 -36.36 -14.81 -44.48
C GLN A 72 -35.41 -13.64 -44.20
N GLN A 73 -35.02 -13.02 -45.32
CA GLN A 73 -33.94 -12.09 -45.57
C GLN A 73 -34.21 -10.64 -45.14
N MET A 74 -33.10 -9.93 -44.90
CA MET A 74 -32.67 -8.58 -45.36
C MET A 74 -33.69 -7.43 -45.42
N ALA A 75 -33.37 -6.14 -45.28
CA ALA A 75 -32.24 -5.32 -44.85
C ALA A 75 -32.73 -3.85 -45.04
N VAL A 76 -31.87 -2.88 -44.70
CA VAL A 76 -31.82 -1.49 -45.24
C VAL A 76 -32.53 -0.35 -44.45
N SER A 77 -31.68 0.39 -43.72
CA SER A 77 -31.35 1.83 -43.86
C SER A 77 -32.40 2.97 -43.71
N SER A 78 -32.15 3.77 -42.67
CA SER A 78 -31.94 5.24 -42.63
C SER A 78 -33.05 6.27 -42.89
N SER A 79 -32.93 7.36 -42.09
CA SER A 79 -33.34 8.78 -42.30
C SER A 79 -34.82 9.12 -41.97
N ARG A 80 -35.26 10.34 -41.62
CA ARG A 80 -34.78 11.58 -40.97
C ARG A 80 -36.05 12.43 -40.73
N HIS A 81 -36.10 13.17 -39.62
CA HIS A 81 -36.71 14.53 -39.42
C HIS A 81 -38.25 14.83 -39.40
N TRP A 82 -38.66 15.37 -38.22
CA TRP A 82 -39.63 16.44 -37.79
C TRP A 82 -41.05 16.66 -38.32
N GLN A 83 -41.97 16.87 -37.35
CA GLN A 83 -42.81 18.07 -37.01
C GLN A 83 -44.10 17.58 -36.30
N GLY A 84 -44.76 18.20 -35.31
CA GLY A 84 -44.63 19.46 -34.57
C GLY A 84 -45.83 19.67 -33.59
N ARG A 85 -45.78 20.75 -32.75
CA ARG A 85 -46.86 21.53 -32.07
C ARG A 85 -47.87 20.78 -31.13
N ALA A 86 -48.43 21.33 -30.04
CA ALA A 86 -48.63 22.70 -29.53
C ALA A 86 -48.85 22.74 -27.99
N GLU A 87 -48.57 23.90 -27.39
CA GLU A 87 -48.97 24.46 -26.06
C GLU A 87 -50.45 24.95 -26.09
N PRO A 88 -51.20 25.31 -24.98
CA PRO A 88 -50.88 26.51 -24.15
C PRO A 88 -51.50 26.74 -22.71
N PHE A 89 -50.99 27.82 -22.07
CA PHE A 89 -51.51 28.73 -21.00
C PHE A 89 -51.35 28.33 -19.50
N GLY A 90 -50.93 29.21 -18.56
CA GLY A 90 -50.59 30.63 -18.59
C GLY A 90 -50.15 31.20 -17.20
N ALA A 91 -49.38 32.31 -17.26
CA ALA A 91 -49.27 33.52 -16.41
C ALA A 91 -49.44 33.50 -14.86
N VAL A 92 -48.89 34.38 -14.02
CA VAL A 92 -47.91 35.51 -13.95
C VAL A 92 -47.85 35.89 -12.46
N ALA A 93 -46.70 36.29 -11.90
CA ALA A 93 -46.52 37.52 -11.08
C ALA A 93 -45.19 37.52 -10.30
N ALA A 94 -44.42 38.58 -10.50
CA ALA A 94 -43.20 38.93 -9.77
C ALA A 94 -43.48 40.09 -8.82
N SER A 95 -42.68 40.24 -7.76
CA SER A 95 -42.28 41.57 -7.27
C SER A 95 -40.95 41.50 -6.52
N ALA A 96 -40.15 42.53 -6.74
CA ALA A 96 -38.78 42.70 -6.27
C ALA A 96 -38.72 43.54 -4.98
N GLY A 97 -37.66 43.35 -4.19
CA GLY A 97 -37.31 44.20 -3.06
C GLY A 97 -35.79 44.19 -2.82
N SER A 98 -35.13 45.32 -3.12
CA SER A 98 -33.68 45.54 -3.05
C SER A 98 -33.22 45.90 -1.63
N ARG A 99 -32.12 45.31 -1.13
CA ARG A 99 -31.22 45.92 -0.11
C ARG A 99 -29.76 45.47 -0.30
N VAL A 100 -28.88 46.43 0.02
CA VAL A 100 -27.42 46.61 -0.16
C VAL A 100 -26.56 45.51 0.52
N PRO A 101 -25.36 45.15 0.00
CA PRO A 101 -24.53 44.10 0.57
C PRO A 101 -23.65 44.58 1.74
N GLU A 102 -23.71 43.87 2.86
CA GLU A 102 -22.81 44.06 4.01
C GLU A 102 -21.53 43.24 3.83
N GLN A 103 -20.40 43.93 3.80
CA GLN A 103 -19.09 43.39 3.50
C GLN A 103 -18.45 42.84 4.79
N GLN A 104 -18.77 41.59 5.13
CA GLN A 104 -18.08 40.87 6.20
C GLN A 104 -16.80 40.22 5.67
N ARG A 105 -15.68 40.93 5.88
CA ARG A 105 -14.32 40.43 5.67
C ARG A 105 -13.98 39.47 6.81
N THR A 106 -14.30 38.18 6.65
CA THR A 106 -13.85 37.15 7.59
C THR A 106 -12.36 36.88 7.35
N SER A 107 -11.51 37.26 8.31
CA SER A 107 -10.12 36.82 8.33
C SER A 107 -10.10 35.32 8.59
N GLU A 108 -9.77 34.52 7.58
CA GLU A 108 -9.55 33.09 7.78
C GLU A 108 -8.32 32.88 8.67
N SER A 109 -8.56 32.22 9.81
CA SER A 109 -7.50 31.74 10.70
C SER A 109 -6.58 30.76 9.95
N PRO A 110 -5.24 30.82 10.10
CA PRO A 110 -4.30 29.88 9.48
C PRO A 110 -4.57 28.41 9.83
N LEU A 111 -5.43 28.16 10.83
CA LEU A 111 -5.78 26.83 11.28
C LEU A 111 -6.93 26.17 10.48
N SER A 112 -7.66 26.92 9.64
CA SER A 112 -8.72 26.34 8.80
C SER A 112 -8.18 25.35 7.76
N TRP A 113 -6.90 25.49 7.37
CA TRP A 113 -6.21 24.58 6.47
C TRP A 113 -6.03 23.16 7.06
N PHE A 114 -6.09 23.00 8.39
CA PHE A 114 -5.91 21.70 9.04
C PHE A 114 -7.21 20.88 9.21
N ARG A 115 -8.38 21.39 8.79
CA ARG A 115 -9.66 20.67 8.90
C ARG A 115 -10.12 19.96 7.63
N GLY A 116 -9.33 19.98 6.56
CA GLY A 116 -9.61 19.23 5.33
C GLY A 116 -9.34 17.74 5.48
N VAL A 117 -10.27 16.98 6.08
CA VAL A 117 -10.26 15.53 6.07
C VAL A 117 -10.46 15.04 4.63
N TYR A 118 -9.35 14.67 3.98
CA TYR A 118 -9.20 13.65 2.93
C TYR A 118 -10.45 13.35 2.06
N LEU A 119 -10.94 14.36 1.33
CA LEU A 119 -11.58 14.06 0.04
C LEU A 119 -10.47 13.60 -0.90
N PRO A 120 -10.61 12.46 -1.62
CA PRO A 120 -9.64 12.11 -2.64
C PRO A 120 -9.56 13.29 -3.61
N PRO A 121 -8.39 13.92 -3.80
CA PRO A 121 -8.25 14.98 -4.78
C PRO A 121 -8.74 14.47 -6.12
N ALA A 122 -9.28 15.36 -6.95
CA ALA A 122 -9.59 15.03 -8.33
C ALA A 122 -8.37 14.35 -8.97
N LEU A 123 -8.59 13.30 -9.77
CA LEU A 123 -7.52 12.68 -10.55
C LEU A 123 -6.92 13.77 -11.44
N HIS A 124 -5.71 14.22 -11.12
CA HIS A 124 -4.99 15.13 -11.99
C HIS A 124 -4.42 14.32 -13.16
N PRO A 125 -4.63 14.72 -14.42
CA PRO A 125 -3.99 14.05 -15.54
C PRO A 125 -2.48 13.98 -15.33
N LEU A 126 -1.88 12.84 -15.66
CA LEU A 126 -0.42 12.73 -15.65
C LEU A 126 0.16 13.75 -16.63
N ASN A 127 1.22 14.46 -16.21
CA ASN A 127 1.94 15.35 -17.12
C ASN A 127 2.73 14.50 -18.12
N LYS A 128 2.27 14.47 -19.37
CA LYS A 128 2.84 13.65 -20.46
C LYS A 128 3.81 14.44 -21.37
N THR A 129 4.24 15.63 -20.96
CA THR A 129 5.11 16.52 -21.77
C THR A 129 6.41 15.87 -22.24
N PHE A 130 6.96 14.95 -21.45
CA PHE A 130 8.22 14.25 -21.77
C PHE A 130 8.01 12.93 -22.53
N VAL A 131 6.79 12.43 -22.64
CA VAL A 131 6.47 11.20 -23.38
C VAL A 131 6.40 11.53 -24.87
N LYS A 132 7.28 10.92 -25.66
CA LYS A 132 7.38 11.14 -27.11
C LYS A 132 6.95 9.90 -27.88
N GLY A 133 6.23 10.10 -28.99
CA GLY A 133 5.81 9.02 -29.89
C GLY A 133 4.65 8.18 -29.36
N GLY A 134 4.20 7.22 -30.17
CA GLY A 134 3.09 6.31 -29.84
C GLY A 134 3.49 5.03 -29.10
N GLU A 135 4.78 4.84 -28.80
CA GLU A 135 5.32 3.60 -28.18
C GLU A 135 4.63 3.25 -26.86
N TRP A 136 4.24 4.26 -26.08
CA TRP A 136 3.66 4.08 -24.74
C TRP A 136 2.14 4.16 -24.69
N GLN A 137 1.45 4.13 -25.84
CA GLN A 137 -0.01 4.31 -25.87
C GLN A 137 -0.75 3.25 -25.04
N ASP A 138 -0.30 1.99 -25.12
CA ASP A 138 -0.91 0.87 -24.39
C ASP A 138 -0.61 0.93 -22.89
N THR A 139 0.64 1.25 -22.53
CA THR A 139 1.06 1.43 -21.13
C THR A 139 0.32 2.60 -20.50
N ASP A 140 0.17 3.72 -21.22
CA ASP A 140 -0.58 4.89 -20.77
C ASP A 140 -2.05 4.56 -20.52
N SER A 141 -2.72 3.91 -21.49
CA SER A 141 -4.10 3.44 -21.35
C SER A 141 -4.26 2.51 -20.14
N THR A 142 -3.29 1.63 -19.93
CA THR A 142 -3.25 0.72 -18.77
C THR A 142 -3.11 1.48 -17.45
N GLN A 143 -2.26 2.50 -17.40
CA GLN A 143 -2.08 3.33 -16.22
C GLN A 143 -3.34 4.15 -15.89
N GLU A 144 -4.00 4.76 -16.87
CA GLU A 144 -5.26 5.47 -16.63
C GLU A 144 -6.34 4.54 -16.07
N LYS A 145 -6.45 3.30 -16.59
CA LYS A 145 -7.37 2.28 -16.06
C LYS A 145 -7.04 1.91 -14.61
N ARG A 146 -5.76 1.71 -14.27
CA ARG A 146 -5.33 1.37 -12.90
C ARG A 146 -5.63 2.49 -11.91
N ARG A 147 -5.35 3.74 -12.31
CA ARG A 147 -5.61 4.94 -11.50
C ARG A 147 -7.11 5.13 -11.24
N ALA A 148 -7.93 5.07 -12.29
CA ALA A 148 -9.37 5.18 -12.19
C ALA A 148 -9.96 4.06 -11.29
N PHE A 149 -9.50 2.82 -11.48
CA PHE A 149 -9.92 1.69 -10.66
C PHE A 149 -9.60 1.91 -9.17
N LEU A 150 -8.36 2.29 -8.84
CA LEU A 150 -7.96 2.52 -7.45
C LEU A 150 -8.76 3.67 -6.81
N GLN A 151 -8.98 4.76 -7.55
CA GLN A 151 -9.78 5.88 -7.05
C GLN A 151 -11.22 5.46 -6.76
N ASP A 152 -11.84 4.71 -7.68
CA ASP A 152 -13.19 4.18 -7.51
C ASP A 152 -13.29 3.20 -6.35
N PHE A 153 -12.29 2.33 -6.18
CA PHE A 153 -12.18 1.43 -5.05
C PHE A 153 -12.13 2.22 -3.74
N CYS A 154 -11.24 3.21 -3.63
CA CYS A 154 -11.07 4.00 -2.41
C CYS A 154 -12.30 4.86 -2.09
N ARG A 155 -13.00 5.41 -3.09
CA ARG A 155 -14.28 6.12 -2.89
C ARG A 155 -15.35 5.23 -2.25
N LYS A 156 -15.43 3.97 -2.68
CA LYS A 156 -16.36 2.96 -2.12
C LYS A 156 -15.91 2.44 -0.75
N TYR A 157 -14.60 2.34 -0.51
CA TYR A 157 -14.05 1.85 0.74
C TYR A 157 -14.13 2.90 1.87
N ASN A 158 -13.70 4.14 1.61
CA ASN A 158 -13.68 5.22 2.60
C ASN A 158 -15.08 5.67 3.02
N SER A 159 -16.08 5.56 2.14
CA SER A 159 -17.49 5.82 2.50
C SER A 159 -18.04 4.81 3.52
N ARG A 160 -17.39 3.64 3.66
CA ARG A 160 -17.79 2.58 4.60
C ARG A 160 -16.92 2.55 5.86
N LYS A 161 -15.68 3.07 5.82
CA LYS A 161 -14.73 3.04 6.93
C LYS A 161 -13.97 4.36 7.02
N LYS A 162 -14.01 5.03 8.19
CA LYS A 162 -13.11 6.16 8.49
C LYS A 162 -11.70 5.62 8.74
N LEU A 163 -10.88 5.55 7.69
CA LEU A 163 -9.49 5.18 7.84
C LEU A 163 -8.71 6.35 8.47
N GLN A 164 -8.15 6.14 9.65
CA GLN A 164 -7.31 7.11 10.34
C GLN A 164 -5.99 6.43 10.73
N THR A 165 -4.88 7.08 10.41
CA THR A 165 -3.55 6.68 10.84
C THR A 165 -2.73 7.93 11.15
N HIS A 166 -1.73 7.80 12.01
CA HIS A 166 -0.84 8.92 12.32
C HIS A 166 -0.01 9.30 11.08
N LEU A 167 0.20 10.60 10.86
CA LEU A 167 0.89 11.12 9.67
C LEU A 167 2.27 10.50 9.48
N VAL A 168 3.03 10.31 10.57
CA VAL A 168 4.37 9.69 10.48
C VAL A 168 4.28 8.26 9.94
N HIS A 169 3.31 7.46 10.39
CA HIS A 169 3.12 6.10 9.86
C HIS A 169 2.71 6.14 8.39
N LEU A 170 1.80 7.06 8.03
CA LEU A 170 1.32 7.27 6.67
C LEU A 170 2.47 7.45 5.67
N VAL A 171 3.51 8.21 6.05
CA VAL A 171 4.58 8.62 5.12
C VAL A 171 5.94 7.95 5.35
N SER A 172 6.07 7.11 6.38
CA SER A 172 7.33 6.44 6.76
C SER A 172 7.94 5.50 5.70
N ARG A 173 7.14 5.11 4.71
CA ARG A 173 7.53 4.22 3.60
C ARG A 173 7.82 4.96 2.31
N ILE A 174 7.70 6.29 2.30
CA ILE A 174 7.85 7.11 1.11
C ILE A 174 9.26 7.69 1.04
N TYR A 175 9.98 7.36 -0.02
CA TYR A 175 11.24 8.02 -0.38
C TYR A 175 10.97 9.27 -1.21
N VAL A 176 11.84 10.26 -1.03
CA VAL A 176 11.77 11.57 -1.68
C VAL A 176 12.94 11.73 -2.62
N GLU A 177 12.66 12.09 -3.86
CA GLU A 177 13.65 12.54 -4.84
C GLU A 177 13.20 13.92 -5.34
N ASP A 178 13.92 14.97 -4.89
CA ASP A 178 13.50 16.36 -5.08
C ASP A 178 13.80 16.89 -6.50
N ARG A 179 14.76 16.33 -7.25
CA ARG A 179 15.16 16.87 -8.57
C ARG A 179 14.07 16.66 -9.62
N HIS A 180 13.49 15.48 -9.68
CA HIS A 180 12.38 15.15 -10.59
C HIS A 180 11.02 15.25 -9.88
N LYS A 181 11.02 15.70 -8.61
CA LYS A 181 9.81 15.89 -7.79
C LYS A 181 8.97 14.61 -7.71
N VAL A 182 9.58 13.50 -7.31
CA VAL A 182 8.89 12.21 -7.18
C VAL A 182 8.87 11.69 -5.75
N LEU A 183 7.77 10.99 -5.41
CA LEU A 183 7.57 10.29 -4.15
C LEU A 183 7.35 8.80 -4.42
N TYR A 184 8.23 7.95 -3.90
CA TYR A 184 8.18 6.51 -4.09
C TYR A 184 7.74 5.80 -2.80
N CYS A 185 6.59 5.14 -2.78
CA CYS A 185 6.26 4.27 -1.65
C CYS A 185 6.89 2.88 -1.82
N GLU A 186 7.70 2.50 -0.83
CA GLU A 186 8.42 1.23 -0.86
C GLU A 186 7.54 0.06 -0.41
N VAL A 187 7.18 -0.77 -1.38
CA VAL A 187 6.61 -2.09 -1.19
C VAL A 187 7.71 -3.14 -1.34
N PRO A 188 8.14 -3.81 -0.25
CA PRO A 188 9.11 -4.88 -0.35
C PRO A 188 8.63 -6.01 -1.26
N LYS A 189 9.59 -6.60 -2.00
CA LYS A 189 9.37 -7.70 -2.96
C LYS A 189 8.59 -7.33 -4.23
N ALA A 190 8.39 -6.04 -4.48
CA ALA A 190 7.84 -5.49 -5.73
C ALA A 190 8.89 -4.67 -6.51
N GLY A 191 10.16 -5.11 -6.52
CA GLY A 191 11.26 -4.43 -7.23
C GLY A 191 11.91 -3.27 -6.47
N CYS A 192 11.65 -3.15 -5.16
CA CYS A 192 12.05 -2.00 -4.34
C CYS A 192 13.54 -1.67 -4.32
N SER A 193 14.44 -2.66 -4.31
CA SER A 193 15.89 -2.41 -4.35
C SER A 193 16.28 -1.67 -5.64
N ASN A 194 15.77 -2.11 -6.79
CA ASN A 194 16.08 -1.49 -8.07
C ASN A 194 15.44 -0.10 -8.20
N TRP A 195 14.24 0.11 -7.65
CA TRP A 195 13.67 1.44 -7.55
C TRP A 195 14.52 2.40 -6.72
N LYS A 196 15.04 1.97 -5.57
CA LYS A 196 15.97 2.80 -4.78
C LYS A 196 17.24 3.14 -5.57
N ARG A 197 17.82 2.19 -6.31
CA ARG A 197 18.97 2.46 -7.21
C ARG A 197 18.62 3.52 -8.26
N VAL A 198 17.45 3.41 -8.88
CA VAL A 198 16.94 4.40 -9.83
C VAL A 198 16.82 5.78 -9.17
N LEU A 199 16.25 5.88 -7.96
CA LEU A 199 16.16 7.14 -7.23
C LEU A 199 17.54 7.72 -6.89
N MET A 200 18.53 6.88 -6.58
CA MET A 200 19.92 7.32 -6.38
C MET A 200 20.54 7.89 -7.65
N VAL A 201 20.27 7.30 -8.82
CA VAL A 201 20.73 7.87 -10.09
C VAL A 201 19.99 9.18 -10.42
N LEU A 202 18.67 9.23 -10.24
CA LEU A 202 17.87 10.44 -10.47
C LEU A 202 18.30 11.62 -9.58
N SER A 203 18.66 11.35 -8.33
CA SER A 203 19.19 12.36 -7.40
C SER A 203 20.66 12.76 -7.69
N GLY A 204 21.30 12.12 -8.67
CA GLY A 204 22.70 12.37 -9.04
C GLY A 204 23.72 11.80 -8.05
N LEU A 205 23.31 10.86 -7.20
CA LEU A 205 24.20 10.17 -6.24
C LEU A 205 25.03 9.06 -6.90
N ALA A 206 24.60 8.58 -8.07
CA ALA A 206 25.31 7.57 -8.84
C ALA A 206 25.13 7.80 -10.35
N ALA A 207 26.14 7.43 -11.15
CA ALA A 207 26.06 7.52 -12.61
C ALA A 207 25.23 6.40 -13.25
N SER A 208 25.15 5.24 -12.58
CA SER A 208 24.44 4.06 -13.07
C SER A 208 23.89 3.23 -11.92
N ALA A 209 22.72 2.65 -12.13
CA ALA A 209 22.08 1.76 -11.16
C ALA A 209 22.81 0.40 -11.05
N ASN A 210 23.59 0.00 -12.05
CA ASN A 210 24.27 -1.31 -12.05
C ASN A 210 25.43 -1.41 -11.05
N ASN A 211 25.99 -0.28 -10.62
CA ASN A 211 27.18 -0.25 -9.76
C ASN A 211 26.85 0.04 -8.29
N ILE A 212 25.58 -0.05 -7.89
CA ILE A 212 25.13 0.24 -6.53
C ILE A 212 24.86 -1.08 -5.81
N SER A 213 25.59 -1.34 -4.73
CA SER A 213 25.47 -2.59 -3.99
C SER A 213 24.13 -2.73 -3.26
N HIS A 214 23.79 -3.94 -2.81
CA HIS A 214 22.61 -4.15 -1.97
C HIS A 214 22.67 -3.33 -0.67
N ASP A 215 23.86 -3.25 -0.07
CA ASP A 215 24.04 -2.61 1.22
C ASP A 215 23.93 -1.08 1.12
N ASP A 216 24.44 -0.48 0.05
CA ASP A 216 24.27 0.96 -0.20
C ASP A 216 22.78 1.33 -0.32
N VAL A 217 22.01 0.48 -1.00
CA VAL A 217 20.59 0.69 -1.25
C VAL A 217 19.74 0.63 0.03
N HIS A 218 20.08 -0.27 0.97
CA HIS A 218 19.23 -0.53 2.15
C HIS A 218 19.78 0.04 3.46
N TYR A 219 21.10 0.17 3.58
CA TYR A 219 21.78 0.56 4.83
C TYR A 219 22.58 1.86 4.69
N GLY A 220 22.91 2.29 3.47
CA GLY A 220 23.68 3.51 3.21
C GLY A 220 22.99 4.83 3.57
N LYS A 221 21.67 4.81 3.86
CA LYS A 221 20.85 5.99 4.21
C LYS A 221 20.96 7.16 3.20
N HIS A 222 21.27 6.86 1.94
CA HIS A 222 21.47 7.86 0.88
C HIS A 222 20.16 8.55 0.45
N LEU A 223 19.03 7.85 0.53
CA LEU A 223 17.73 8.39 0.14
C LEU A 223 16.97 8.90 1.36
N ARG A 224 16.44 10.12 1.24
CA ARG A 224 15.58 10.71 2.28
C ARG A 224 14.19 10.10 2.25
N LYS A 225 13.63 9.88 3.43
CA LYS A 225 12.23 9.50 3.59
C LYS A 225 11.37 10.72 3.89
N LEU A 226 10.10 10.66 3.54
CA LEU A 226 9.17 11.80 3.67
C LEU A 226 8.91 12.14 5.15
N ASP A 227 8.94 11.16 6.04
CA ASP A 227 8.85 11.34 7.50
C ASP A 227 10.05 12.08 8.12
N SER A 228 11.14 12.29 7.36
CA SER A 228 12.30 13.09 7.80
C SER A 228 12.13 14.59 7.60
N TYR A 229 11.01 15.04 7.04
CA TYR A 229 10.70 16.45 6.80
C TYR A 229 9.77 17.00 7.88
N ASP A 230 9.77 18.32 8.04
CA ASP A 230 8.77 19.01 8.86
C ASP A 230 7.37 18.92 8.22
N LEU A 231 6.33 19.27 8.97
CA LEU A 231 4.94 19.19 8.49
C LEU A 231 4.76 19.95 7.16
N LYS A 232 5.32 21.16 7.06
CA LYS A 232 5.23 21.97 5.83
C LYS A 232 5.91 21.26 4.65
N GLY A 233 7.10 20.70 4.86
CA GLY A 233 7.84 19.95 3.85
C GLY A 233 7.13 18.68 3.39
N ILE A 234 6.46 17.98 4.32
CA ILE A 234 5.62 16.81 4.02
C ILE A 234 4.45 17.22 3.11
N TYR A 235 3.63 18.18 3.54
CA TYR A 235 2.43 18.60 2.80
C TYR A 235 2.77 19.18 1.43
N THR A 236 3.84 19.98 1.35
CA THR A 236 4.30 20.57 0.08
C THR A 236 4.63 19.47 -0.93
N ARG A 237 5.36 18.43 -0.51
CA ARG A 237 5.73 17.32 -1.39
C ARG A 237 4.54 16.44 -1.75
N LEU A 238 3.70 16.08 -0.77
CA LEU A 238 2.47 15.31 -1.05
C LEU A 238 1.57 16.00 -2.09
N ASN A 239 1.49 17.34 -2.05
CA ASN A 239 0.68 18.12 -2.98
C ASN A 239 1.35 18.31 -4.36
N MET A 240 2.67 18.54 -4.40
CA MET A 240 3.35 19.00 -5.61
C MET A 240 4.11 17.91 -6.38
N TYR A 241 4.44 16.78 -5.74
CA TYR A 241 5.32 15.76 -6.34
C TYR A 241 4.50 14.62 -6.95
N THR A 242 5.00 14.01 -8.02
CA THR A 242 4.39 12.81 -8.60
C THR A 242 4.61 11.61 -7.69
N LYS A 243 3.53 11.01 -7.20
CA LYS A 243 3.54 9.88 -6.26
C LYS A 243 3.40 8.58 -7.03
N PHE A 244 4.28 7.62 -6.81
CA PHE A 244 4.21 6.33 -7.48
C PHE A 244 4.42 5.16 -6.53
N ILE A 245 3.77 4.05 -6.87
CA ILE A 245 3.84 2.79 -6.15
C ILE A 245 3.99 1.65 -7.16
N PHE A 246 4.81 0.67 -6.82
CA PHE A 246 4.89 -0.60 -7.55
C PHE A 246 4.37 -1.71 -6.64
N VAL A 247 3.39 -2.45 -7.13
CA VAL A 247 2.77 -3.56 -6.42
C VAL A 247 3.06 -4.88 -7.12
N ARG A 248 2.74 -5.98 -6.46
CA ARG A 248 2.94 -7.34 -6.96
C ARG A 248 1.76 -8.19 -6.51
N ASP A 249 1.43 -9.24 -7.26
CA ASP A 249 0.48 -10.25 -6.79
C ASP A 249 0.79 -10.65 -5.34
N PRO A 250 -0.19 -10.59 -4.42
CA PRO A 250 0.07 -10.82 -3.00
C PRO A 250 0.72 -12.17 -2.67
N MET A 251 0.37 -13.26 -3.37
CA MET A 251 0.97 -14.58 -3.14
C MET A 251 2.38 -14.67 -3.70
N GLU A 252 2.63 -14.13 -4.89
CA GLU A 252 4.00 -14.03 -5.41
C GLU A 252 4.89 -13.18 -4.50
N ARG A 253 4.36 -12.08 -3.96
CA ARG A 253 5.07 -11.22 -3.01
C ARG A 253 5.39 -11.95 -1.72
N LEU A 254 4.43 -12.71 -1.17
CA LEU A 254 4.59 -13.51 0.04
C LEU A 254 5.64 -14.61 -0.13
N VAL A 255 5.57 -15.39 -1.21
CA VAL A 255 6.55 -16.44 -1.50
C VAL A 255 7.92 -15.81 -1.74
N SER A 256 8.01 -14.70 -2.47
CA SER A 256 9.28 -13.98 -2.64
C SER A 256 9.86 -13.49 -1.31
N ALA A 257 9.03 -13.10 -0.33
CA ALA A 257 9.48 -12.76 1.01
C ALA A 257 10.05 -13.98 1.74
N PHE A 258 9.33 -15.09 1.74
CA PHE A 258 9.79 -16.34 2.37
C PHE A 258 11.14 -16.79 1.79
N ARG A 259 11.23 -16.90 0.46
CA ARG A 259 12.43 -17.35 -0.24
C ARG A 259 13.67 -16.50 0.07
N ASP A 260 13.49 -15.18 0.14
CA ASP A 260 14.59 -14.26 0.48
C ASP A 260 15.01 -14.31 1.94
N LYS A 261 14.08 -14.59 2.87
CA LYS A 261 14.34 -14.49 4.32
C LYS A 261 14.73 -15.80 4.98
N PHE A 262 14.31 -16.95 4.43
CA PHE A 262 14.39 -18.24 5.12
C PHE A 262 15.07 -19.37 4.33
N GLU A 263 15.24 -19.26 3.01
CA GLU A 263 15.88 -20.33 2.21
C GLU A 263 17.40 -20.24 2.14
N HIS A 264 17.94 -19.08 2.48
CA HIS A 264 19.37 -18.80 2.44
C HIS A 264 19.85 -18.31 3.80
N PRO A 265 21.13 -18.53 4.15
CA PRO A 265 21.69 -18.02 5.40
C PRO A 265 21.37 -16.53 5.62
N ASN A 266 20.71 -16.23 6.73
CA ASN A 266 20.31 -14.88 7.07
C ASN A 266 20.60 -14.58 8.55
N SER A 267 21.49 -13.63 8.80
CA SER A 267 21.97 -13.29 10.15
C SER A 267 20.95 -12.58 11.03
N TYR A 268 19.86 -12.04 10.45
CA TYR A 268 18.79 -11.38 11.20
C TYR A 268 17.53 -12.23 11.27
N TYR A 269 17.03 -12.70 10.13
CA TYR A 269 15.74 -13.37 10.06
C TYR A 269 15.76 -14.77 10.68
N HIS A 270 16.85 -15.53 10.57
CA HIS A 270 16.90 -16.86 11.19
C HIS A 270 16.92 -16.75 12.73
N PRO A 271 17.79 -15.93 13.36
CA PRO A 271 17.79 -15.83 14.81
C PRO A 271 16.53 -15.19 15.40
N VAL A 272 15.97 -14.17 14.75
CA VAL A 272 14.83 -13.41 15.28
C VAL A 272 13.50 -14.10 14.97
N PHE A 273 13.24 -14.40 13.70
CA PHE A 273 11.96 -14.98 13.28
C PHE A 273 12.03 -16.50 13.21
N GLY A 274 13.08 -17.05 12.60
CA GLY A 274 13.17 -18.47 12.33
C GLY A 274 13.12 -19.34 13.60
N LYS A 275 13.89 -18.96 14.63
CA LYS A 275 13.84 -19.63 15.94
C LYS A 275 12.44 -19.60 16.55
N ALA A 276 11.79 -18.44 16.53
CA ALA A 276 10.48 -18.24 17.13
C ALA A 276 9.39 -19.04 16.39
N ILE A 277 9.46 -19.09 15.06
CA ILE A 277 8.56 -19.87 14.20
C ILE A 277 8.76 -21.36 14.48
N ILE A 278 9.99 -21.85 14.37
CA ILE A 278 10.29 -23.29 14.56
C ILE A 278 9.89 -23.73 15.96
N LYS A 279 10.25 -22.97 17.00
CA LYS A 279 9.91 -23.28 18.39
C LYS A 279 8.41 -23.40 18.63
N LYS A 280 7.59 -22.60 17.96
CA LYS A 280 6.13 -22.57 18.19
C LYS A 280 5.37 -23.56 17.33
N TYR A 281 5.75 -23.73 16.07
CA TYR A 281 4.93 -24.42 15.08
C TYR A 281 5.48 -25.78 14.63
N ARG A 282 6.78 -26.08 14.89
CA ARG A 282 7.37 -27.38 14.53
C ARG A 282 7.26 -28.36 15.70
N HIS A 283 6.52 -29.43 15.49
CA HIS A 283 6.51 -30.57 16.41
C HIS A 283 7.84 -31.34 16.32
N ASN A 284 8.42 -31.71 17.48
CA ASN A 284 9.72 -32.40 17.57
C ASN A 284 10.84 -31.70 16.78
N ALA A 285 10.99 -30.40 16.97
CA ALA A 285 12.06 -29.64 16.32
C ALA A 285 13.44 -30.15 16.76
N ASP A 286 14.35 -30.31 15.79
CA ASP A 286 15.74 -30.65 16.04
C ASP A 286 16.46 -29.52 16.79
N GLU A 287 17.41 -29.91 17.65
CA GLU A 287 18.12 -28.96 18.52
C GLU A 287 18.87 -27.89 17.71
N GLU A 288 19.43 -28.26 16.56
CA GLU A 288 20.17 -27.34 15.71
C GLU A 288 19.23 -26.30 15.04
N ALA A 289 18.06 -26.69 14.57
CA ALA A 289 17.06 -25.76 14.06
C ALA A 289 16.54 -24.81 15.15
N LEU A 290 16.36 -25.30 16.39
CA LEU A 290 16.01 -24.44 17.53
C LEU A 290 17.14 -23.45 17.88
N LYS A 291 18.39 -23.89 17.73
CA LYS A 291 19.59 -23.08 18.03
C LYS A 291 19.91 -22.06 16.94
N THR A 292 19.66 -22.36 15.68
CA THR A 292 20.01 -21.50 14.54
C THR A 292 18.82 -20.71 14.00
N GLY A 293 17.62 -21.28 14.06
CA GLY A 293 16.43 -20.79 13.38
C GLY A 293 16.45 -21.04 11.86
N SER A 294 17.38 -21.87 11.37
CA SER A 294 17.49 -22.22 9.96
C SER A 294 16.45 -23.27 9.55
N GLY A 295 16.11 -23.30 8.26
CA GLY A 295 15.27 -24.34 7.69
C GLY A 295 13.79 -24.22 8.08
N VAL A 296 13.29 -23.00 8.32
CA VAL A 296 11.85 -22.74 8.46
C VAL A 296 11.12 -23.26 7.24
N LYS A 297 10.04 -24.03 7.43
CA LYS A 297 9.20 -24.51 6.32
C LYS A 297 8.15 -23.46 5.96
N PHE A 298 7.72 -23.44 4.69
CA PHE A 298 6.73 -22.47 4.24
C PHE A 298 5.42 -22.59 5.02
N LYS A 299 4.95 -23.81 5.27
CA LYS A 299 3.78 -24.05 6.13
C LYS A 299 3.90 -23.44 7.53
N GLU A 300 5.05 -23.58 8.18
CA GLU A 300 5.30 -23.01 9.52
C GLU A 300 5.28 -21.48 9.47
N PHE A 301 5.82 -20.89 8.39
CA PHE A 301 5.74 -19.46 8.14
C PHE A 301 4.30 -18.96 7.89
N ILE A 302 3.45 -19.73 7.21
CA ILE A 302 2.04 -19.40 7.04
C ILE A 302 1.27 -19.48 8.37
N GLN A 303 1.54 -20.50 9.18
CA GLN A 303 0.97 -20.59 10.53
C GLN A 303 1.36 -19.38 11.37
N TYR A 304 2.62 -18.96 11.32
CA TYR A 304 3.08 -17.71 11.93
C TYR A 304 2.35 -16.47 11.40
N LEU A 305 2.15 -16.37 10.08
CA LEU A 305 1.51 -15.22 9.45
C LEU A 305 0.03 -15.10 9.85
N LEU A 306 -0.67 -16.22 10.03
CA LEU A 306 -2.09 -16.26 10.35
C LEU A 306 -2.37 -16.23 11.87
N ASP A 307 -1.36 -16.43 12.71
CA ASP A 307 -1.51 -16.42 14.15
C ASP A 307 -1.71 -14.99 14.71
N SER A 308 -2.83 -14.76 15.40
CA SER A 308 -3.12 -13.50 16.09
C SER A 308 -2.17 -13.23 17.27
N HIS A 309 -1.58 -14.28 17.84
CA HIS A 309 -0.61 -14.25 18.94
C HIS A 309 0.78 -14.68 18.47
N ARG A 310 1.16 -14.30 17.24
CA ARG A 310 2.47 -14.60 16.65
C ARG A 310 3.61 -14.14 17.57
N PRO A 311 4.71 -14.91 17.70
CA PRO A 311 5.71 -14.71 18.74
C PRO A 311 6.65 -13.49 18.57
N VAL A 312 6.72 -12.86 17.39
CA VAL A 312 7.63 -11.71 17.15
C VAL A 312 6.85 -10.46 16.74
N GLY A 313 6.12 -10.53 15.63
CA GLY A 313 5.33 -9.41 15.12
C GLY A 313 5.23 -9.36 13.60
N MET A 314 4.54 -8.37 13.07
CA MET A 314 4.49 -8.20 11.61
C MET A 314 5.80 -7.60 11.08
N ASP A 315 6.30 -8.12 9.96
CA ASP A 315 7.44 -7.54 9.24
C ASP A 315 6.93 -6.92 7.93
N ILE A 316 7.58 -5.84 7.51
CA ILE A 316 7.26 -5.11 6.29
C ILE A 316 7.26 -5.98 5.02
N HIS A 317 8.01 -7.08 4.98
CA HIS A 317 8.14 -7.94 3.80
C HIS A 317 6.88 -8.77 3.53
N TRP A 318 6.05 -9.01 4.55
CA TRP A 318 4.78 -9.75 4.44
C TRP A 318 3.59 -8.98 5.05
N GLU A 319 3.73 -7.67 5.25
CA GLU A 319 2.61 -6.78 5.61
C GLU A 319 1.82 -6.36 4.37
N GLN A 320 0.50 -6.18 4.48
CA GLN A 320 -0.35 -5.78 3.36
C GLN A 320 0.06 -4.41 2.77
N VAL A 321 0.03 -4.29 1.44
CA VAL A 321 0.32 -3.04 0.73
C VAL A 321 -0.63 -1.92 1.16
N SER A 322 -1.91 -2.26 1.37
CA SER A 322 -2.93 -1.35 1.91
C SER A 322 -2.57 -0.74 3.27
N LYS A 323 -1.72 -1.40 4.07
CA LYS A 323 -1.20 -0.88 5.34
C LYS A 323 0.20 -0.26 5.23
N LEU A 324 1.02 -0.73 4.29
CA LEU A 324 2.36 -0.17 4.08
C LEU A 324 2.32 1.21 3.44
N CYS A 325 1.45 1.40 2.45
CA CYS A 325 1.48 2.56 1.57
C CYS A 325 0.17 3.37 1.57
N TYR A 326 -0.85 2.92 2.31
CA TYR A 326 -2.16 3.55 2.45
C TYR A 326 -2.73 4.19 1.16
N PRO A 327 -2.96 3.42 0.07
CA PRO A 327 -3.37 3.98 -1.23
C PRO A 327 -4.72 4.70 -1.25
N CYS A 328 -5.55 4.51 -0.22
CA CYS A 328 -6.80 5.26 -0.04
C CYS A 328 -6.67 6.54 0.81
N LEU A 329 -5.49 6.80 1.39
CA LEU A 329 -5.15 8.06 2.07
C LEU A 329 -4.11 8.87 1.29
N ILE A 330 -3.31 8.21 0.45
CA ILE A 330 -2.31 8.83 -0.41
C ILE A 330 -2.74 8.64 -1.86
N ASN A 331 -2.99 9.74 -2.56
CA ASN A 331 -3.37 9.71 -3.96
C ASN A 331 -2.14 9.41 -4.84
N TYR A 332 -1.94 8.15 -5.22
CA TYR A 332 -0.86 7.76 -6.11
C TYR A 332 -1.18 8.15 -7.56
N ASP A 333 -0.25 8.85 -8.18
CA ASP A 333 -0.34 9.30 -9.57
C ASP A 333 -0.01 8.16 -10.54
N PHE A 334 0.83 7.21 -10.15
CA PHE A 334 1.24 6.07 -10.98
C PHE A 334 1.23 4.75 -10.21
N ILE A 335 0.65 3.70 -10.82
CA ILE A 335 0.53 2.35 -10.23
C ILE A 335 1.19 1.33 -11.14
N GLY A 336 2.45 1.04 -10.86
CA GLY A 336 3.18 -0.02 -11.54
C GLY A 336 2.86 -1.41 -10.97
N LYS A 337 2.93 -2.43 -11.83
CA LYS A 337 2.80 -3.83 -11.44
C LYS A 337 4.09 -4.57 -11.69
N PHE A 338 4.47 -5.47 -10.78
CA PHE A 338 5.69 -6.26 -10.92
C PHE A 338 5.64 -7.18 -12.14
N GLU A 339 4.44 -7.62 -12.50
CA GLU A 339 4.18 -8.46 -13.68
C GLU A 339 4.49 -7.72 -15.00
N THR A 340 4.40 -6.40 -15.00
CA THR A 340 4.72 -5.50 -16.14
C THR A 340 5.86 -4.53 -15.77
N LEU A 341 6.73 -4.93 -14.85
CA LEU A 341 7.67 -4.02 -14.15
C LEU A 341 8.55 -3.21 -15.09
N GLU A 342 9.16 -3.86 -16.07
CA GLU A 342 10.11 -3.20 -16.96
C GLU A 342 9.42 -2.12 -17.81
N GLU A 343 8.28 -2.47 -18.41
CA GLU A 343 7.50 -1.57 -19.25
C GLU A 343 6.97 -0.38 -18.44
N ASP A 344 6.29 -0.67 -17.32
CA ASP A 344 5.76 0.36 -16.42
C ASP A 344 6.87 1.28 -15.90
N ALA A 345 8.02 0.73 -15.49
CA ALA A 345 9.11 1.51 -14.94
C ALA A 345 9.76 2.42 -15.98
N ASN A 346 10.01 1.90 -17.19
CA ASN A 346 10.60 2.69 -18.25
C ASN A 346 9.63 3.76 -18.77
N TYR A 347 8.32 3.47 -18.80
CA TYR A 347 7.31 4.48 -19.08
C TYR A 347 7.30 5.59 -18.02
N PHE A 348 7.30 5.22 -16.73
CA PHE A 348 7.37 6.17 -15.62
C PHE A 348 8.62 7.05 -15.69
N LEU A 349 9.78 6.48 -16.02
CA LEU A 349 11.03 7.24 -16.20
C LEU A 349 10.90 8.28 -17.30
N GLN A 350 10.27 7.96 -18.44
CA GLN A 350 9.99 8.96 -19.47
C GLN A 350 9.02 10.04 -18.97
N LEU A 351 7.96 9.65 -18.26
CA LEU A 351 6.94 10.56 -17.74
C LEU A 351 7.54 11.65 -16.84
N VAL A 352 8.52 11.30 -15.99
CA VAL A 352 9.14 12.24 -15.04
C VAL A 352 10.35 12.98 -15.62
N GLY A 353 10.63 12.81 -16.91
CA GLY A 353 11.76 13.47 -17.57
C GLY A 353 13.12 12.95 -17.12
N ALA A 354 13.23 11.67 -16.78
CA ALA A 354 14.50 11.04 -16.42
C ALA A 354 15.51 11.08 -17.59
N PRO A 355 16.82 10.99 -17.32
CA PRO A 355 17.84 10.87 -18.38
C PRO A 355 17.54 9.72 -19.34
N ALA A 356 17.66 9.95 -20.65
CA ALA A 356 17.27 8.98 -21.69
C ALA A 356 18.01 7.63 -21.61
N ASN A 357 19.23 7.63 -21.07
CA ASN A 357 20.06 6.45 -20.86
C ASN A 357 19.73 5.69 -19.55
N LEU A 358 18.91 6.26 -18.66
CA LEU A 358 18.47 5.59 -17.46
C LEU A 358 17.29 4.66 -17.79
N LYS A 359 17.51 3.37 -17.57
CA LYS A 359 16.48 2.31 -17.70
C LYS A 359 16.34 1.58 -16.37
N PHE A 360 15.18 0.96 -16.17
CA PHE A 360 14.97 0.13 -14.98
C PHE A 360 15.93 -1.07 -14.97
N PRO A 361 16.67 -1.33 -13.87
CA PRO A 361 17.62 -2.44 -13.83
C PRO A 361 16.93 -3.81 -13.89
N LYS A 362 17.43 -4.68 -14.79
CA LYS A 362 16.89 -6.03 -15.01
C LYS A 362 17.51 -7.12 -14.15
N PHE A 363 18.57 -6.84 -13.40
CA PHE A 363 19.25 -7.85 -12.59
C PHE A 363 18.47 -8.17 -11.30
N LYS A 364 18.65 -9.38 -10.77
CA LYS A 364 18.12 -9.81 -9.46
C LYS A 364 19.12 -9.42 -8.39
N ASP A 365 18.66 -8.65 -7.40
CA ASP A 365 19.49 -8.00 -6.38
C ASP A 365 20.21 -8.99 -5.44
N ARG A 366 19.46 -9.89 -4.81
CA ARG A 366 19.99 -10.96 -3.95
C ARG A 366 19.67 -12.32 -4.54
N HIS A 367 20.53 -13.29 -4.23
CA HIS A 367 20.34 -14.69 -4.66
C HIS A 367 20.16 -14.75 -6.18
N SER A 368 21.03 -14.07 -6.92
CA SER A 368 20.88 -13.80 -8.35
C SER A 368 20.86 -15.05 -9.22
N SER A 369 21.40 -16.16 -8.71
CA SER A 369 21.40 -17.48 -9.34
C SER A 369 20.04 -18.16 -9.37
N ASP A 370 19.17 -17.92 -8.38
CA ASP A 370 17.88 -18.63 -8.36
C ASP A 370 16.87 -17.97 -9.28
N GLU A 371 15.97 -18.80 -9.80
CA GLU A 371 14.82 -18.36 -10.56
C GLU A 371 14.01 -17.29 -9.81
N ARG A 372 13.43 -16.35 -10.56
CA ARG A 372 12.49 -15.40 -10.00
C ARG A 372 11.24 -16.14 -9.52
N THR A 373 10.66 -15.70 -8.41
CA THR A 373 9.33 -16.16 -8.02
C THR A 373 8.36 -15.87 -9.17
N SER A 374 7.72 -16.91 -9.69
CA SER A 374 6.65 -16.82 -10.69
C SER A 374 5.39 -17.47 -10.14
N THR A 375 4.29 -17.42 -10.90
CA THR A 375 3.06 -18.12 -10.55
C THR A 375 3.29 -19.63 -10.40
N GLU A 376 4.14 -20.26 -11.21
CA GLU A 376 4.49 -21.69 -11.13
C GLU A 376 5.21 -22.02 -9.83
N VAL A 377 6.17 -21.17 -9.44
CA VAL A 377 6.87 -21.29 -8.15
C VAL A 377 5.84 -21.20 -7.02
N VAL A 378 4.98 -20.18 -7.02
CA VAL A 378 3.93 -20.02 -6.00
C VAL A 378 3.06 -21.27 -5.90
N ARG A 379 2.65 -21.86 -7.02
CA ARG A 379 1.87 -23.10 -7.02
C ARG A 379 2.58 -24.24 -6.28
N GLN A 380 3.90 -24.34 -6.31
CA GLN A 380 4.63 -25.38 -5.56
C GLN A 380 4.52 -25.15 -4.05
N TYR A 381 4.75 -23.93 -3.57
CA TYR A 381 4.60 -23.60 -2.14
C TYR A 381 3.17 -23.79 -1.65
N LEU A 382 2.18 -23.41 -2.45
CA LEU A 382 0.77 -23.56 -2.07
C LEU A 382 0.33 -25.05 -1.99
N LYS A 383 1.04 -25.99 -2.63
CA LYS A 383 0.75 -27.44 -2.47
C LYS A 383 1.08 -27.97 -1.07
N GLU A 384 1.96 -27.29 -0.34
CA GLU A 384 2.31 -27.68 1.03
C GLU A 384 1.19 -27.33 2.04
N LEU A 385 0.24 -26.49 1.64
CA LEU A 385 -0.81 -25.94 2.48
C LEU A 385 -2.14 -26.68 2.30
N SER A 386 -2.91 -26.77 3.37
CA SER A 386 -4.31 -27.22 3.30
C SER A 386 -5.14 -26.23 2.48
N LYS A 387 -6.34 -26.65 2.04
CA LYS A 387 -7.28 -25.74 1.38
C LYS A 387 -7.68 -24.57 2.29
N GLU A 388 -7.83 -24.83 3.58
CA GLU A 388 -8.16 -23.82 4.59
C GLU A 388 -7.02 -22.83 4.78
N GLU A 389 -5.78 -23.31 4.93
CA GLU A 389 -4.59 -22.44 5.04
C GLU A 389 -4.44 -21.53 3.82
N ARG A 390 -4.70 -22.05 2.61
CA ARG A 390 -4.69 -21.24 1.38
C ARG A 390 -5.78 -20.17 1.39
N GLN A 391 -7.00 -20.53 1.79
CA GLN A 391 -8.11 -19.58 1.87
C GLN A 391 -7.84 -18.48 2.90
N LEU A 392 -7.40 -18.84 4.11
CA LEU A 392 -7.08 -17.87 5.15
C LEU A 392 -5.91 -16.96 4.75
N THR A 393 -4.92 -17.49 4.04
CA THR A 393 -3.81 -16.68 3.49
C THR A 393 -4.31 -15.71 2.43
N TYR A 394 -5.24 -16.14 1.56
CA TYR A 394 -5.90 -15.24 0.61
C TYR A 394 -6.70 -14.16 1.33
N ASP A 395 -7.50 -14.54 2.33
CA ASP A 395 -8.33 -13.62 3.11
C ASP A 395 -7.47 -12.57 3.83
N PHE A 396 -6.30 -12.97 4.34
CA PHE A 396 -5.31 -12.06 4.93
C PHE A 396 -4.83 -10.97 3.97
N TYR A 397 -4.75 -11.25 2.66
CA TYR A 397 -4.37 -10.29 1.61
C TYR A 397 -5.55 -9.80 0.77
N TYR A 398 -6.79 -10.15 1.11
CA TYR A 398 -7.97 -9.94 0.28
C TYR A 398 -8.15 -8.49 -0.14
N LEU A 399 -7.85 -7.56 0.78
CA LEU A 399 -7.96 -6.14 0.50
C LEU A 399 -7.00 -5.69 -0.61
N ASP A 400 -5.77 -6.21 -0.64
CA ASP A 400 -4.79 -5.87 -1.68
C ASP A 400 -5.18 -6.48 -3.03
N TYR A 401 -5.74 -7.70 -3.02
CA TYR A 401 -6.30 -8.33 -4.22
C TYR A 401 -7.38 -7.45 -4.86
N LEU A 402 -8.35 -7.01 -4.06
CA LEU A 402 -9.42 -6.13 -4.53
C LEU A 402 -8.90 -4.76 -4.95
N MET A 403 -8.04 -4.14 -4.15
CA MET A 403 -7.57 -2.76 -4.34
C MET A 403 -6.77 -2.59 -5.63
N PHE A 404 -5.98 -3.59 -6.02
CA PHE A 404 -5.13 -3.55 -7.20
C PHE A 404 -5.63 -4.40 -8.37
N ASN A 405 -6.89 -4.84 -8.31
CA ASN A 405 -7.54 -5.66 -9.34
C ASN A 405 -6.70 -6.88 -9.73
N TYR A 406 -6.20 -7.61 -8.75
CA TYR A 406 -5.55 -8.91 -8.98
C TYR A 406 -6.62 -10.00 -9.02
N THR A 407 -6.41 -10.99 -9.88
CA THR A 407 -7.25 -12.19 -9.89
C THR A 407 -6.94 -13.03 -8.66
N SER A 408 -7.99 -13.54 -8.01
CA SER A 408 -7.80 -14.53 -6.94
C SER A 408 -6.92 -15.68 -7.43
N PRO A 409 -5.94 -16.14 -6.63
CA PRO A 409 -5.21 -17.35 -6.96
C PRO A 409 -6.22 -18.50 -7.08
N LEU A 410 -6.02 -19.37 -8.06
CA LEU A 410 -6.78 -20.62 -8.14
C LEU A 410 -6.38 -21.47 -6.92
N VAL A 411 -7.23 -21.45 -5.89
CA VAL A 411 -7.07 -22.19 -4.62
C VAL A 411 -7.22 -23.68 -4.86
#